data_AF-A0A290X2V6-F1
#
_entry.id   AF-A0A290X2V6-F1
#
_cell.length_a   1.000
_cell.length_b   1.000
_cell.length_c   1.000
_cell.angle_alpha   90.00
_cell.angle_beta   90.00
_cell.angle_gamma   90.00
#
_symmetry.space_group_name_H-M   'P 1'
#
loop_
_entity.id
_entity.type
_entity.pdbx_description
1 polymer ?
#
loop_
_entity_poly.entity_id
_entity_poly.type
_entity_poly.pdbx_seq_one_letter_code
_entity_poly.pdbx_strand_id
1 'polypeptide(L)'
;MGKAVMAALVALVWWACLAAQAAPLRLPASKGPVAQGGAVMAAAQGALIRYRGWLLAVDGAVSEERPDVLLTSAAAGQAPQLQVGAMRRSLPLWSAFELVKGGTRLRITALPGPDELPALLLDFGEADYRIVIPAASIARPAYSLLAQRFPGADLALLLQDGRRVMLPLGSGRAPVFGAEQAVPYRFSKIKRQAKKSHSRGSGSG
;
A
#
# COMPACT_ATOMS: atom_id res chain seq x y z
N MET A 1 43.60 20.04 16.93
CA MET A 1 42.93 19.91 15.62
C MET A 1 42.30 18.52 15.46
N GLY A 2 41.26 18.17 16.24
CA GLY A 2 40.73 16.78 16.25
C GLY A 2 39.21 16.63 16.35
N LYS A 3 38.47 17.69 16.72
CA LYS A 3 37.01 17.62 16.88
C LYS A 3 36.23 18.07 15.65
N ALA A 4 36.76 19.04 14.90
CA ALA A 4 36.12 19.58 13.70
C ALA A 4 36.13 18.57 12.53
N VAL A 5 37.18 17.76 12.41
CA VAL A 5 37.30 16.74 11.35
C VAL A 5 36.34 15.57 11.60
N MET A 6 36.11 15.20 12.87
CA MET A 6 35.19 14.12 13.22
C MET A 6 33.72 14.50 13.00
N ALA A 7 33.34 15.76 13.28
CA ALA A 7 31.99 16.26 13.02
C ALA A 7 31.68 16.33 11.51
N ALA A 8 32.67 16.67 10.67
CA ALA A 8 32.51 16.71 9.23
C ALA A 8 32.30 15.30 8.62
N LEU A 9 32.96 14.28 9.16
CA LEU A 9 32.78 12.88 8.74
C LEU A 9 31.40 12.32 9.13
N VAL A 10 30.87 12.67 10.31
CA VAL A 10 29.52 12.25 10.73
C VAL A 10 28.43 12.95 9.89
N ALA A 11 28.62 14.22 9.53
CA ALA A 11 27.70 14.93 8.65
C ALA A 11 27.68 14.37 7.21
N LEU A 12 28.82 13.92 6.68
CA LEU A 12 28.94 13.30 5.36
C LEU A 12 28.28 11.92 5.29
N VAL A 13 28.34 11.13 6.37
CA VAL A 13 27.66 9.81 6.45
C VAL A 13 26.13 9.97 6.58
N TRP A 14 25.66 11.03 7.24
CA TRP A 14 24.22 11.30 7.37
C TRP A 14 23.54 11.66 6.04
N TRP A 15 24.23 12.36 5.13
CA TRP A 15 23.70 12.65 3.79
C TRP A 15 23.78 11.48 2.81
N ALA A 16 24.69 10.52 3.02
CA ALA A 16 24.78 9.34 2.17
C ALA A 16 23.62 8.32 2.37
N CYS A 17 22.79 8.49 3.41
CA CYS A 17 21.54 7.76 3.60
C CYS A 17 20.34 8.40 2.88
N LEU A 18 20.58 9.27 1.89
CA LEU A 18 19.59 9.55 0.85
C LEU A 18 19.46 8.29 0.00
N ALA A 19 18.47 7.48 0.35
CA ALA A 19 18.06 6.26 -0.32
C ALA A 19 18.33 6.35 -1.83
N ALA A 20 19.28 5.54 -2.30
CA ALA A 20 19.35 5.15 -3.69
C ALA A 20 18.05 4.39 -4.00
N GLN A 21 16.98 5.14 -4.25
CA GLN A 21 15.76 4.58 -4.78
C GLN A 21 16.12 4.13 -6.18
N ALA A 22 16.36 2.81 -6.32
CA ALA A 22 16.52 2.19 -7.62
C ALA A 22 15.38 2.67 -8.53
N ALA A 23 15.70 2.97 -9.78
CA ALA A 23 14.72 3.42 -10.75
C ALA A 23 13.50 2.47 -10.74
N PRO A 24 12.26 3.00 -10.86
CA PRO A 24 11.07 2.17 -10.74
C PRO A 24 11.09 1.05 -11.79
N LEU A 25 10.73 -0.16 -11.37
CA LEU A 25 10.70 -1.30 -12.28
C LEU A 25 9.55 -1.12 -13.28
N ARG A 26 9.89 -1.09 -14.57
CA ARG A 26 8.91 -0.89 -15.65
C ARG A 26 8.41 -2.23 -16.19
N LEU A 27 7.10 -2.36 -16.30
CA LEU A 27 6.40 -3.51 -16.87
C LEU A 27 5.75 -3.14 -18.21
N PRO A 28 5.64 -4.10 -19.15
CA PRO A 28 4.96 -3.88 -20.42
C PRO A 28 3.48 -3.54 -20.19
N ALA A 29 2.96 -2.63 -20.99
CA ALA A 29 1.54 -2.26 -20.94
C ALA A 29 0.65 -3.45 -21.30
N SER A 30 -0.54 -3.52 -20.70
CA SER A 30 -1.58 -4.48 -21.09
C SER A 30 -2.11 -4.14 -22.48
N LYS A 31 -2.39 -5.16 -23.31
CA LYS A 31 -2.89 -4.99 -24.69
C LYS A 31 -4.41 -4.75 -24.78
N GLY A 32 -5.11 -4.68 -23.66
CA GLY A 32 -6.58 -4.54 -23.60
C GLY A 32 -7.06 -3.18 -23.10
N PRO A 33 -8.37 -2.89 -23.23
CA PRO A 33 -8.96 -1.65 -22.74
C PRO A 33 -8.74 -1.50 -21.22
N VAL A 34 -8.35 -0.29 -20.82
CA VAL A 34 -8.01 0.03 -19.43
C VAL A 34 -9.22 0.65 -18.75
N ALA A 35 -9.72 -0.01 -17.70
CA ALA A 35 -10.80 0.54 -16.87
C ALA A 35 -10.35 1.83 -16.15
N GLN A 36 -11.26 2.81 -16.02
CA GLN A 36 -10.96 4.13 -15.45
C GLN A 36 -10.71 4.13 -13.93
N GLY A 37 -11.09 3.06 -13.23
CA GLY A 37 -10.91 2.87 -11.79
C GLY A 37 -10.27 1.53 -11.43
N GLY A 38 -10.51 1.07 -10.21
CA GLY A 38 -10.06 -0.23 -9.72
C GLY A 38 -11.16 -1.04 -9.06
N ALA A 39 -10.83 -2.28 -8.79
CA ALA A 39 -11.69 -3.21 -8.08
C ALA A 39 -10.85 -4.10 -7.15
N VAL A 40 -11.40 -4.41 -5.98
CA VAL A 40 -10.89 -5.46 -5.10
C VAL A 40 -11.91 -6.58 -5.04
N MET A 41 -11.45 -7.81 -5.16
CA MET A 41 -12.28 -9.01 -5.04
C MET A 41 -11.64 -9.94 -4.02
N ALA A 42 -12.40 -10.37 -3.03
CA ALA A 42 -11.96 -11.42 -2.12
C ALA A 42 -11.84 -12.75 -2.90
N ALA A 43 -10.78 -13.51 -2.67
CA ALA A 43 -10.52 -14.76 -3.37
C ALA A 43 -9.91 -15.79 -2.41
N ALA A 44 -10.73 -16.73 -1.96
CA ALA A 44 -10.37 -17.72 -0.94
C ALA A 44 -9.76 -17.07 0.32
N GLN A 45 -8.47 -17.32 0.62
CA GLN A 45 -7.75 -16.73 1.75
C GLN A 45 -7.20 -15.32 1.47
N GLY A 46 -7.13 -14.93 0.19
CA GLY A 46 -6.49 -13.70 -0.26
C GLY A 46 -7.43 -12.69 -0.90
N ALA A 47 -6.86 -11.75 -1.65
CA ALA A 47 -7.60 -10.80 -2.48
C ALA A 47 -6.93 -10.54 -3.82
N LEU A 48 -7.74 -10.34 -4.86
CA LEU A 48 -7.32 -9.83 -6.16
C LEU A 48 -7.61 -8.33 -6.24
N ILE A 49 -6.63 -7.56 -6.70
CA ILE A 49 -6.76 -6.11 -6.90
C ILE A 49 -6.49 -5.81 -8.36
N ARG A 50 -7.45 -5.15 -9.02
CA ARG A 50 -7.32 -4.66 -10.39
C ARG A 50 -7.31 -3.14 -10.38
N TYR A 51 -6.37 -2.52 -11.09
CA TYR A 51 -6.34 -1.06 -11.22
C TYR A 51 -5.65 -0.64 -12.51
N ARG A 52 -6.38 0.00 -13.43
CA ARG A 52 -5.81 0.59 -14.65
C ARG A 52 -4.80 -0.32 -15.39
N GLY A 53 -5.16 -1.58 -15.60
CA GLY A 53 -4.34 -2.58 -16.28
C GLY A 53 -3.39 -3.39 -15.38
N TRP A 54 -3.27 -3.04 -14.10
CA TRP A 54 -2.63 -3.86 -13.07
C TRP A 54 -3.55 -5.00 -12.61
N LEU A 55 -2.97 -6.17 -12.39
CA LEU A 55 -3.53 -7.28 -11.63
C LEU A 55 -2.56 -7.68 -10.51
N LEU A 56 -2.97 -7.50 -9.26
CA LEU A 56 -2.23 -7.94 -8.09
C LEU A 56 -2.99 -9.10 -7.43
N ALA A 57 -2.25 -10.09 -6.94
CA ALA A 57 -2.78 -11.13 -6.08
C ALA A 57 -2.09 -11.08 -4.72
N VAL A 58 -2.91 -11.05 -3.67
CA VAL A 58 -2.49 -10.90 -2.27
C VAL A 58 -2.74 -12.22 -1.55
N ASP A 59 -1.75 -12.68 -0.77
CA ASP A 59 -1.81 -13.84 0.13
C ASP A 59 -2.36 -15.11 -0.51
N GLY A 60 -1.82 -15.46 -1.68
CA GLY A 60 -2.19 -16.70 -2.37
C GLY A 60 -3.52 -16.66 -3.11
N ALA A 61 -4.12 -15.47 -3.30
CA ALA A 61 -5.29 -15.32 -4.16
C ALA A 61 -5.05 -15.93 -5.56
N VAL A 62 -5.90 -16.85 -5.95
CA VAL A 62 -5.84 -17.53 -7.25
C VAL A 62 -6.52 -16.67 -8.32
N SER A 63 -5.91 -16.56 -9.49
CA SER A 63 -6.47 -15.87 -10.65
C SER A 63 -6.27 -16.71 -11.90
N GLU A 64 -7.24 -16.67 -12.81
CA GLU A 64 -7.14 -17.29 -14.14
C GLU A 64 -6.09 -16.58 -15.02
N GLU A 65 -5.97 -15.27 -14.84
CA GLU A 65 -4.93 -14.46 -15.47
C GLU A 65 -3.68 -14.43 -14.61
N ARG A 66 -2.51 -14.47 -15.23
CA ARG A 66 -1.24 -14.31 -14.51
C ARG A 66 -1.16 -12.93 -13.85
N PRO A 67 -1.03 -12.83 -12.50
CA PRO A 67 -0.86 -11.55 -11.84
C PRO A 67 0.46 -10.88 -12.22
N ASP A 68 0.43 -9.54 -12.32
CA ASP A 68 1.63 -8.71 -12.50
C ASP A 68 2.50 -8.72 -11.24
N VAL A 69 1.84 -8.68 -10.08
CA VAL A 69 2.48 -8.65 -8.77
C VAL A 69 1.81 -9.67 -7.86
N LEU A 70 2.62 -10.51 -7.23
CA LEU A 70 2.23 -11.36 -6.12
C LEU A 70 2.72 -10.70 -4.83
N LEU A 71 1.81 -10.52 -3.88
CA LEU A 71 2.10 -9.96 -2.57
C LEU A 71 1.81 -11.01 -1.51
N THR A 72 2.77 -11.22 -0.63
CA THR A 72 2.57 -11.96 0.62
C THR A 72 2.73 -10.94 1.73
N SER A 73 1.61 -10.53 2.31
CA SER A 73 1.64 -9.85 3.60
C SER A 73 2.23 -10.85 4.60
N ALA A 74 3.16 -10.38 5.42
CA ALA A 74 4.00 -11.23 6.26
C ALA A 74 3.26 -12.39 6.94
N ALA A 75 3.88 -13.57 6.95
CA ALA A 75 3.50 -14.68 7.79
C ALA A 75 4.59 -14.91 8.85
N ALA A 76 4.19 -15.21 10.09
CA ALA A 76 5.08 -15.67 11.16
C ALA A 76 6.33 -14.78 11.40
N GLY A 77 6.16 -13.45 11.47
CA GLY A 77 7.24 -12.51 11.79
C GLY A 77 8.27 -12.27 10.68
N GLN A 78 8.04 -12.82 9.48
CA GLN A 78 8.90 -12.55 8.32
C GLN A 78 8.55 -11.21 7.66
N ALA A 79 9.49 -10.61 6.94
CA ALA A 79 9.19 -9.43 6.14
C ALA A 79 8.23 -9.78 4.98
N PRO A 80 7.29 -8.87 4.62
CA PRO A 80 6.45 -9.06 3.45
C PRO A 80 7.26 -9.36 2.19
N GLN A 81 6.68 -10.15 1.29
CA GLN A 81 7.32 -10.51 0.03
C GLN A 81 6.56 -9.93 -1.16
N LEU A 82 7.32 -9.48 -2.14
CA LEU A 82 6.83 -9.06 -3.45
C LEU A 82 7.47 -9.95 -4.52
N GLN A 83 6.66 -10.43 -5.46
CA GLN A 83 7.15 -11.12 -6.64
C GLN A 83 6.55 -10.51 -7.91
N VAL A 84 7.41 -10.28 -8.91
CA VAL A 84 7.07 -9.74 -10.23
C VAL A 84 7.80 -10.57 -11.27
N GLY A 85 7.07 -11.36 -12.06
CA GLY A 85 7.67 -12.37 -12.93
C GLY A 85 8.50 -13.38 -12.13
N ALA A 86 9.79 -13.50 -12.46
CA ALA A 86 10.75 -14.34 -11.73
C ALA A 86 11.45 -13.61 -10.57
N MET A 87 11.34 -12.28 -10.50
CA MET A 87 11.98 -11.49 -9.45
C MET A 87 11.17 -11.63 -8.16
N ARG A 88 11.82 -12.06 -7.07
CA ARG A 88 11.29 -12.02 -5.71
C ARG A 88 12.10 -11.05 -4.86
N ARG A 89 11.42 -10.25 -4.05
CA ARG A 89 12.02 -9.25 -3.15
C ARG A 89 11.35 -9.32 -1.79
N SER A 90 12.17 -9.38 -0.75
CA SER A 90 11.75 -9.08 0.60
C SER A 90 11.55 -7.57 0.75
N LEU A 91 10.53 -7.16 1.50
CA LEU A 91 10.22 -5.76 1.79
C LEU A 91 10.38 -5.51 3.31
N PRO A 92 11.59 -5.18 3.79
CA PRO A 92 11.80 -4.80 5.19
C PRO A 92 10.93 -3.61 5.58
N LEU A 93 10.65 -3.44 6.88
CA LEU A 93 9.95 -2.27 7.38
C LEU A 93 10.60 -0.96 6.90
N TRP A 94 9.77 0.03 6.60
CA TRP A 94 10.15 1.34 6.05
C TRP A 94 10.74 1.33 4.65
N SER A 95 10.83 0.15 4.00
CA SER A 95 11.19 0.08 2.59
C SER A 95 10.00 0.35 1.68
N ALA A 96 10.29 0.85 0.49
CA ALA A 96 9.33 1.00 -0.59
C ALA A 96 9.86 0.36 -1.87
N PHE A 97 8.95 -0.21 -2.66
CA PHE A 97 9.23 -0.72 -3.98
C PHE A 97 8.28 -0.09 -4.99
N GLU A 98 8.83 0.39 -6.10
CA GLU A 98 8.07 1.13 -7.10
C GLU A 98 8.05 0.42 -8.44
N LEU A 99 6.86 0.44 -9.02
CA LEU A 99 6.51 -0.26 -10.24
C LEU A 99 5.75 0.69 -11.16
N VAL A 100 6.00 0.61 -12.46
CA VAL A 100 5.29 1.39 -13.48
C VAL A 100 4.86 0.47 -14.61
N LYS A 101 3.58 0.51 -14.99
CA LYS A 101 3.03 -0.27 -16.11
C LYS A 101 2.22 0.64 -17.03
N GLY A 102 2.62 0.70 -18.30
CA GLY A 102 2.09 1.67 -19.28
C GLY A 102 2.39 3.11 -18.87
N GLY A 103 1.47 3.71 -18.10
CA GLY A 103 1.62 5.04 -17.47
C GLY A 103 1.15 5.09 -16.01
N THR A 104 0.81 3.94 -15.41
CA THR A 104 0.27 3.87 -14.05
C THR A 104 1.37 3.41 -13.10
N ARG A 105 1.68 4.25 -12.09
CA ARG A 105 2.59 3.90 -10.99
C ARG A 105 1.87 3.09 -9.91
N LEU A 106 2.60 2.18 -9.30
CA LEU A 106 2.25 1.49 -8.07
C LEU A 106 3.46 1.59 -7.14
N ARG A 107 3.28 2.19 -5.97
CA ARG A 107 4.26 2.16 -4.89
C ARG A 107 3.76 1.26 -3.77
N ILE A 108 4.65 0.40 -3.28
CA ILE A 108 4.36 -0.61 -2.27
C ILE A 108 5.31 -0.34 -1.12
N THR A 109 4.78 0.11 0.01
CA THR A 109 5.58 0.47 1.18
C THR A 109 5.29 -0.51 2.31
N ALA A 110 6.33 -1.07 2.93
CA ALA A 110 6.18 -1.84 4.16
C ALA A 110 6.28 -0.89 5.36
N LEU A 111 5.27 -0.91 6.23
CA LEU A 111 5.13 -0.04 7.40
C LEU A 111 4.94 -0.88 8.66
N PRO A 112 5.24 -0.37 9.86
CA PRO A 112 4.84 -1.02 11.09
C PRO A 112 3.30 -1.01 11.22
N GLY A 113 2.72 -2.18 11.33
CA GLY A 113 1.30 -2.38 11.62
C GLY A 113 1.05 -2.57 13.12
N PRO A 114 -0.19 -2.90 13.49
CA PRO A 114 -0.54 -3.27 14.87
C PRO A 114 0.31 -4.43 15.39
N ASP A 115 0.57 -4.44 16.71
CA ASP A 115 1.34 -5.48 17.40
C ASP A 115 2.75 -5.70 16.82
N GLU A 116 3.36 -4.63 16.29
CA GLU A 116 4.67 -4.63 15.62
C GLU A 116 4.76 -5.56 14.40
N LEU A 117 3.63 -6.12 13.95
CA LEU A 117 3.55 -6.88 12.71
C LEU A 117 3.47 -5.93 11.51
N PRO A 118 4.10 -6.24 10.38
CA PRO A 118 4.14 -5.33 9.25
C PRO A 118 2.77 -5.14 8.60
N ALA A 119 2.60 -4.00 7.93
CA ALA A 119 1.49 -3.71 7.03
C ALA A 119 2.05 -3.24 5.69
N LEU A 120 1.41 -3.63 4.59
CA LEU A 120 1.71 -3.09 3.27
C LEU A 120 0.78 -1.91 2.98
N LEU A 121 1.34 -0.79 2.52
CA LEU A 121 0.59 0.32 1.94
C LEU A 121 0.80 0.32 0.43
N LEU A 122 -0.30 0.20 -0.31
CA LEU A 122 -0.34 0.26 -1.77
C LEU A 122 -0.83 1.64 -2.20
N ASP A 123 0.04 2.41 -2.84
CA ASP A 123 -0.26 3.70 -3.45
C ASP A 123 -0.43 3.51 -4.97
N PHE A 124 -1.66 3.66 -5.45
CA PHE A 124 -1.98 3.56 -6.87
C PHE A 124 -1.95 4.93 -7.56
N GLY A 125 -1.32 5.01 -8.73
CA GLY A 125 -1.15 6.26 -9.49
C GLY A 125 -0.27 7.27 -8.73
N GLU A 126 -0.67 8.53 -8.73
CA GLU A 126 -0.07 9.58 -7.88
C GLU A 126 -0.77 9.64 -6.51
N ALA A 127 -0.89 8.48 -5.86
CA ALA A 127 -1.69 8.27 -4.65
C ALA A 127 -3.19 8.62 -4.84
N ASP A 128 -3.74 8.26 -6.00
CA ASP A 128 -5.16 8.41 -6.36
C ASP A 128 -6.07 7.57 -5.46
N TYR A 129 -5.56 6.42 -5.01
CA TYR A 129 -6.24 5.50 -4.10
C TYR A 129 -5.19 4.73 -3.29
N ARG A 130 -5.43 4.56 -1.99
CA ARG A 130 -4.53 3.88 -1.06
C ARG A 130 -5.19 2.69 -0.39
N ILE A 131 -4.54 1.54 -0.46
CA ILE A 131 -4.99 0.31 0.20
C ILE A 131 -3.95 -0.10 1.24
N VAL A 132 -4.37 -0.28 2.49
CA VAL A 132 -3.51 -0.87 3.53
C VAL A 132 -3.85 -2.35 3.72
N ILE A 133 -2.82 -3.18 3.89
CA ILE A 133 -2.92 -4.62 4.09
C ILE A 133 -2.12 -4.99 5.34
N PRO A 134 -2.74 -4.96 6.52
CA PRO A 134 -2.10 -5.41 7.76
C PRO A 134 -1.84 -6.92 7.73
N ALA A 135 -0.67 -7.37 8.18
CA ALA A 135 -0.41 -8.79 8.38
C ALA A 135 -1.17 -9.35 9.60
N ALA A 136 -1.33 -8.53 10.64
CA ALA A 136 -2.07 -8.89 11.85
C ALA A 136 -3.58 -9.01 11.61
N SER A 137 -4.22 -9.92 12.33
CA SER A 137 -5.66 -9.87 12.53
C SER A 137 -5.99 -8.71 13.48
N ILE A 138 -6.97 -7.89 13.12
CA ILE A 138 -7.33 -6.70 13.89
C ILE A 138 -8.74 -6.88 14.44
N ALA A 139 -8.91 -6.68 15.75
CA ALA A 139 -10.22 -6.74 16.38
C ALA A 139 -11.11 -5.55 15.97
N ARG A 140 -12.42 -5.79 15.83
CA ARG A 140 -13.39 -4.78 15.39
C ARG A 140 -13.33 -3.44 16.14
N PRO A 141 -13.15 -3.39 17.48
CA PRO A 141 -13.04 -2.13 18.20
C PRO A 141 -11.87 -1.24 17.76
N ALA A 142 -10.79 -1.84 17.22
CA ALA A 142 -9.61 -1.12 16.76
C ALA A 142 -9.73 -0.58 15.32
N TYR A 143 -10.81 -0.89 14.60
CA TYR A 143 -10.99 -0.46 13.21
C TYR A 143 -11.02 1.06 13.05
N SER A 144 -11.57 1.79 14.03
CA SER A 144 -11.62 3.25 14.03
C SER A 144 -10.23 3.89 14.10
N LEU A 145 -9.24 3.19 14.66
CA LEU A 145 -7.86 3.67 14.80
C LEU A 145 -7.03 3.46 13.53
N LEU A 146 -7.49 2.62 12.60
CA LEU A 146 -6.75 2.32 11.37
C LEU A 146 -6.53 3.56 10.51
N ALA A 147 -7.54 4.43 10.40
CA ALA A 147 -7.42 5.68 9.65
C ALA A 147 -6.41 6.66 10.28
N GLN A 148 -6.22 6.59 11.60
CA GLN A 148 -5.23 7.40 12.32
C GLN A 148 -3.81 6.83 12.12
N ARG A 149 -3.67 5.50 12.20
CA ARG A 149 -2.37 4.83 12.02
C ARG A 149 -1.86 4.88 10.58
N PHE A 150 -2.77 4.79 9.62
CA PHE A 150 -2.46 4.79 8.19
C PHE A 150 -3.14 6.00 7.50
N PRO A 151 -2.61 7.22 7.72
CA PRO A 151 -3.24 8.43 7.23
C PRO A 151 -3.36 8.44 5.71
N GLY A 152 -4.59 8.70 5.25
CA GLY A 152 -4.94 8.73 3.83
C GLY A 152 -5.14 7.36 3.18
N ALA A 153 -5.09 6.25 3.92
CA ALA A 153 -5.58 4.98 3.41
C ALA A 153 -7.10 5.07 3.18
N ASP A 154 -7.56 4.58 2.04
CA ASP A 154 -8.95 4.65 1.60
C ASP A 154 -9.68 3.29 1.80
N LEU A 155 -8.91 2.21 1.90
CA LEU A 155 -9.39 0.84 2.12
C LEU A 155 -8.37 0.06 2.97
N ALA A 156 -8.85 -0.77 3.89
CA ALA A 156 -8.05 -1.79 4.55
C ALA A 156 -8.47 -3.20 4.09
N LEU A 157 -7.50 -4.07 3.82
CA LEU A 157 -7.70 -5.51 3.62
C LEU A 157 -7.30 -6.26 4.89
N LEU A 158 -8.26 -6.43 5.78
CA LEU A 158 -8.08 -7.03 7.10
C LEU A 158 -7.95 -8.55 6.99
N LEU A 159 -7.10 -9.13 7.83
CA LEU A 159 -7.06 -10.57 8.02
C LEU A 159 -8.12 -10.95 9.07
N GLN A 160 -9.08 -11.79 8.70
CA GLN A 160 -10.09 -12.33 9.61
C GLN A 160 -10.35 -13.79 9.24
N ASP A 161 -10.19 -14.70 10.20
CA ASP A 161 -10.42 -16.14 10.02
C ASP A 161 -9.66 -16.71 8.80
N GLY A 162 -8.42 -16.23 8.60
CA GLY A 162 -7.56 -16.63 7.47
C GLY A 162 -7.98 -16.08 6.11
N ARG A 163 -8.91 -15.11 6.05
CA ARG A 163 -9.42 -14.49 4.83
C ARG A 163 -9.21 -12.99 4.82
N ARG A 164 -9.15 -12.40 3.61
CA ARG A 164 -9.14 -10.95 3.44
C ARG A 164 -10.53 -10.35 3.41
N VAL A 165 -10.77 -9.39 4.29
CA VAL A 165 -12.00 -8.63 4.47
C VAL A 165 -11.76 -7.16 4.14
N MET A 166 -12.69 -6.53 3.41
CA MET A 166 -12.56 -5.16 2.94
C MET A 166 -13.22 -4.19 3.92
N LEU A 167 -12.46 -3.24 4.45
CA LEU A 167 -12.97 -2.17 5.30
C LEU A 167 -12.71 -0.82 4.63
N PRO A 168 -13.72 -0.16 4.05
CA PRO A 168 -13.59 1.21 3.56
C PRO A 168 -13.21 2.15 4.69
N LEU A 169 -12.16 2.95 4.50
CA LEU A 169 -11.70 3.92 5.47
C LEU A 169 -12.24 5.31 5.09
N GLY A 170 -12.77 6.06 6.07
CA GLY A 170 -13.17 7.46 5.88
C GLY A 170 -14.52 7.72 5.19
N SER A 171 -15.31 6.70 4.82
CA SER A 171 -16.61 6.90 4.13
C SER A 171 -17.85 6.52 4.94
N GLY A 172 -17.72 6.10 6.21
CA GLY A 172 -18.86 5.64 7.03
C GLY A 172 -19.61 4.43 6.44
N ARG A 173 -19.13 3.88 5.32
CA ARG A 173 -19.69 2.71 4.66
C ARG A 173 -19.46 1.50 5.55
N ALA A 174 -20.46 0.63 5.61
CA ALA A 174 -20.36 -0.63 6.33
C ALA A 174 -19.15 -1.45 5.82
N PRO A 175 -18.44 -2.15 6.71
CA PRO A 175 -17.43 -3.12 6.30
C PRO A 175 -18.03 -4.13 5.32
N VAL A 176 -17.24 -4.53 4.33
CA VAL A 176 -17.64 -5.51 3.33
C VAL A 176 -16.87 -6.82 3.58
N PHE A 177 -17.59 -7.87 3.96
CA PHE A 177 -17.03 -9.14 4.40
C PHE A 177 -16.85 -10.13 3.25
N GLY A 178 -15.61 -10.62 3.06
CA GLY A 178 -15.23 -11.82 2.29
C GLY A 178 -16.22 -12.39 1.27
N ALA A 179 -16.43 -13.71 1.30
CA ALA A 179 -17.26 -14.45 0.35
C ALA A 179 -18.75 -14.04 0.28
N GLU A 180 -19.22 -13.12 1.13
CA GLU A 180 -20.57 -12.56 1.06
C GLU A 180 -20.76 -11.59 -0.12
N GLN A 181 -19.70 -11.29 -0.89
CA GLN A 181 -19.84 -10.64 -2.18
C GLN A 181 -19.10 -11.42 -3.27
N ALA A 182 -19.87 -12.15 -4.07
CA ALA A 182 -19.50 -12.43 -5.47
C ALA A 182 -19.29 -11.15 -6.31
N VAL A 183 -19.49 -9.97 -5.71
CA VAL A 183 -19.41 -8.66 -6.35
C VAL A 183 -18.10 -7.95 -5.95
N PRO A 184 -17.28 -7.53 -6.92
CA PRO A 184 -16.06 -6.78 -6.63
C PRO A 184 -16.37 -5.42 -5.96
N TYR A 185 -15.59 -5.06 -4.93
CA TYR A 185 -15.59 -3.70 -4.38
C TYR A 185 -14.93 -2.75 -5.38
N ARG A 186 -15.73 -1.85 -5.98
CA ARG A 186 -15.25 -0.91 -7.00
C ARG A 186 -14.84 0.42 -6.36
N PHE A 187 -13.73 0.96 -6.83
CA PHE A 187 -13.22 2.25 -6.43
C PHE A 187 -12.75 3.08 -7.62
N SER A 188 -12.77 4.39 -7.46
CA SER A 188 -12.25 5.37 -8.43
C SER A 188 -11.33 6.34 -7.71
N LYS A 189 -10.60 7.14 -8.48
CA LYS A 189 -9.75 8.22 -7.96
C LYS A 189 -10.52 9.05 -6.94
N ILE A 190 -9.97 9.19 -5.74
CA ILE A 190 -10.54 10.07 -4.71
C ILE A 190 -9.94 11.46 -4.93
N LYS A 191 -10.79 12.44 -5.23
CA LYS A 191 -10.40 13.86 -5.20
C LYS A 191 -10.17 14.25 -3.75
N ARG A 192 -8.92 14.20 -3.29
CA ARG A 192 -8.55 14.70 -1.95
C ARG A 192 -8.60 16.23 -1.98
N GLN A 193 -9.56 16.83 -1.27
CA GLN A 193 -9.58 18.27 -1.11
C GLN A 193 -8.34 18.67 -0.30
N ALA A 194 -7.48 19.50 -0.89
CA ALA A 194 -6.38 20.12 -0.16
C ALA A 194 -7.00 20.93 0.98
N LYS A 195 -6.73 20.55 2.23
CA LYS A 195 -7.11 21.33 3.40
C LYS A 195 -6.33 22.64 3.30
N LYS A 196 -6.98 23.74 2.89
CA LYS A 196 -6.37 25.07 2.85
C LYS A 196 -5.84 25.36 4.25
N SER A 197 -4.51 25.48 4.39
CA SER A 197 -3.95 26.03 5.62
C SER A 197 -4.29 27.51 5.64
N HIS A 198 -5.26 27.92 6.45
CA HIS A 198 -5.42 29.32 6.78
C HIS A 198 -4.24 29.73 7.66
N SER A 199 -3.20 30.32 7.07
CA SER A 199 -2.27 31.14 7.81
C SER A 199 -3.02 32.41 8.23
N ARG A 200 -3.43 32.48 9.49
CA ARG A 200 -3.82 33.75 10.10
C ARG A 200 -2.53 34.52 10.36
N GLY A 201 -2.16 35.40 9.43
CA GLY A 201 -1.21 36.47 9.69
C GLY A 201 -1.84 37.43 10.70
N SER A 202 -1.46 37.31 11.96
CA SER A 202 -1.72 38.30 12.99
C SER A 202 -0.72 39.45 12.79
N GLY A 203 -1.13 40.47 12.04
CA GLY A 203 -0.48 41.78 12.09
C GLY A 203 -1.18 42.61 13.15
N SER A 204 -0.53 42.81 14.29
CA SER A 204 -0.91 43.85 15.26
C SER A 204 -0.15 45.12 14.89
N GLY A 205 -0.90 46.20 14.67
CA GLY A 205 -0.39 47.56 14.68
C GLY A 205 -0.24 48.10 16.10
#